data_AF-A0A4S0IXS9-F1
#
_entry.id   AF-A0A4S0IXS9-F1
#
_cell.length_a   1.000
_cell.length_b   1.000
_cell.length_c   1.000
_cell.angle_alpha   90.00
_cell.angle_beta   90.00
_cell.angle_gamma   90.00
#
_symmetry.space_group_name_H-M   'P 1'
#
loop_
_entity.id
_entity.type
_entity.pdbx_description
1 polymer ?
#
loop_
_entity_poly.entity_id
_entity_poly.type
_entity_poly.pdbx_seq_one_letter_code
_entity_poly.pdbx_strand_id
1 'polypeptide(L)'
;FEGRAYHVRDFYASQVLSMILGGGMSSRLFQEVREKRGLCYSVYAFHWGFSDTGIFGVHAATGQSDIAKLVPVIIDELQKAGESILQEELDRARAQYRAGLIMSAESPASRASQIA
;
A
#
# COMPACT_ATOMS: atom_id res chain seq x y z
N PHE A 1 -1.40 -5.84 -10.57
CA PHE A 1 -0.18 -5.70 -11.37
C PHE A 1 0.80 -6.77 -10.97
N GLU A 2 1.68 -7.16 -11.90
CA GLU A 2 2.85 -7.98 -11.53
C GLU A 2 3.71 -7.19 -10.53
N GLY A 3 3.96 -7.80 -9.38
CA GLY A 3 4.79 -7.24 -8.32
C GLY A 3 6.23 -7.74 -8.43
N ARG A 4 7.02 -7.46 -7.39
CA ARG A 4 8.40 -7.90 -7.28
C ARG A 4 8.57 -9.05 -6.29
N ALA A 5 9.41 -10.03 -6.64
CA ALA A 5 9.80 -11.13 -5.76
C ALA A 5 10.55 -10.64 -4.51
N TYR A 6 10.49 -11.37 -3.40
CA TYR A 6 11.02 -10.86 -2.11
C TYR A 6 12.54 -10.66 -2.09
N HIS A 7 13.29 -11.37 -2.93
CA HIS A 7 14.75 -11.29 -2.97
C HIS A 7 15.30 -10.18 -3.88
N VAL A 8 14.46 -9.54 -4.70
CA VAL A 8 14.94 -8.47 -5.61
C VAL A 8 14.96 -7.13 -4.89
N ARG A 9 15.92 -6.27 -5.25
CA ARG A 9 16.06 -4.93 -4.65
C ARG A 9 14.77 -4.09 -4.69
N ASP A 10 14.02 -4.19 -5.78
CA ASP A 10 12.81 -3.41 -6.01
C ASP A 10 11.60 -3.87 -5.16
N PHE A 11 11.74 -4.96 -4.41
CA PHE A 11 10.75 -5.39 -3.42
C PHE A 11 10.45 -4.28 -2.42
N TYR A 12 11.50 -3.67 -1.84
CA TYR A 12 11.33 -2.61 -0.84
C TYR A 12 10.74 -1.34 -1.46
N ALA A 13 11.09 -1.03 -2.71
CA ALA A 13 10.47 0.09 -3.43
C ALA A 13 8.96 -0.14 -3.62
N SER A 14 8.58 -1.37 -3.98
CA SER A 14 7.17 -1.77 -4.14
C SER A 14 6.42 -1.75 -2.80
N GLN A 15 7.07 -2.14 -1.70
CA GLN A 15 6.47 -2.04 -0.37
C GLN A 15 6.30 -0.60 0.11
N VAL A 16 7.28 0.26 -0.12
CA VAL A 16 7.13 1.69 0.21
C VAL A 16 6.03 2.33 -0.64
N LEU A 17 5.93 1.96 -1.91
CA LEU A 17 4.86 2.43 -2.80
C LEU A 17 3.47 1.99 -2.29
N SER A 18 3.32 0.75 -1.83
CA SER A 18 2.05 0.26 -1.26
C SER A 18 1.67 1.08 -0.02
N MET A 19 2.65 1.47 0.80
CA MET A 19 2.39 2.32 1.97
C MET A 19 1.97 3.75 1.61
N ILE A 20 2.61 4.35 0.61
CA ILE A 20 2.25 5.70 0.12
C ILE A 20 0.82 5.72 -0.43
N LEU A 21 0.46 4.70 -1.22
CA LEU A 21 -0.85 4.61 -1.85
C LEU A 21 -1.96 4.24 -0.87
N GLY A 22 -1.72 3.26 0.02
CA GLY A 22 -2.78 2.70 0.86
C GLY A 22 -2.35 2.13 2.21
N GLY A 23 -1.22 2.56 2.78
CA GLY A 23 -0.66 2.03 4.04
C GLY A 23 -1.28 2.56 5.33
N GLY A 24 -2.26 3.46 5.27
CA GLY A 24 -2.90 4.03 6.45
C GLY A 24 -3.71 5.29 6.16
N MET A 25 -4.13 5.99 7.21
CA MET A 25 -5.04 7.14 7.08
C MET A 25 -4.44 8.32 6.30
N SER A 26 -3.12 8.46 6.31
CA SER A 26 -2.39 9.51 5.58
C SER A 26 -1.99 9.10 4.16
N SER A 27 -2.42 7.93 3.68
CA SER A 27 -2.13 7.47 2.33
C SER A 27 -3.03 8.14 1.29
N ARG A 28 -2.56 8.19 0.03
CA ARG A 28 -3.28 8.89 -1.05
C ARG A 28 -4.70 8.35 -1.24
N LEU A 29 -4.86 7.04 -1.34
CA LEU A 29 -6.17 6.42 -1.57
C LEU A 29 -7.11 6.63 -0.38
N PHE A 30 -6.60 6.58 0.85
CA PHE A 30 -7.43 6.88 2.02
C PHE A 30 -7.94 8.32 1.98
N GLN A 31 -7.07 9.27 1.67
CA GLN A 31 -7.44 10.69 1.58
C GLN A 31 -8.41 10.96 0.42
N GLU A 32 -8.10 10.50 -0.78
CA GLU A 32 -8.89 10.82 -1.97
C GLU A 32 -10.20 10.06 -2.05
N VAL A 33 -10.21 8.77 -1.68
CA VAL A 33 -11.37 7.91 -1.85
C VAL A 33 -12.28 7.94 -0.64
N ARG A 34 -11.71 7.79 0.57
CA ARG A 34 -12.47 7.70 1.80
C ARG A 34 -12.75 9.07 2.41
N GLU A 35 -11.71 9.89 2.62
CA GLU A 35 -11.87 11.17 3.34
C GLU A 35 -12.59 12.23 2.51
N LYS A 36 -12.12 12.49 1.28
CA LYS A 36 -12.66 13.56 0.42
C LYS A 36 -13.98 13.21 -0.26
N ARG A 37 -14.14 11.96 -0.68
CA ARG A 37 -15.27 11.54 -1.53
C ARG A 37 -16.24 10.56 -0.86
N GLY A 38 -15.87 9.95 0.27
CA GLY A 38 -16.73 9.00 0.97
C GLY A 38 -17.13 7.77 0.15
N LEU A 39 -16.34 7.39 -0.87
CA LEU A 39 -16.73 6.34 -1.83
C LEU A 39 -16.53 4.93 -1.28
N CYS A 40 -15.71 4.74 -0.25
CA CYS A 40 -15.49 3.42 0.35
C CYS A 40 -15.13 3.54 1.83
N TYR A 41 -15.46 2.51 2.60
CA TYR A 41 -15.04 2.42 4.00
C TYR A 41 -13.62 1.85 4.15
N SER A 42 -13.30 0.82 3.35
CA SER A 42 -12.00 0.15 3.36
C SER A 42 -11.35 0.28 2.00
N VAL A 43 -10.19 0.93 1.97
CA VAL A 43 -9.29 0.97 0.81
C VAL A 43 -7.85 0.89 1.29
N TYR A 44 -7.06 0.02 0.68
CA TYR A 44 -5.64 -0.12 0.96
C TYR A 44 -4.92 -0.68 -0.26
N ALA A 45 -3.61 -0.48 -0.31
CA ALA A 45 -2.73 -1.05 -1.31
C ALA A 45 -1.83 -2.09 -0.64
N PHE A 46 -1.43 -3.09 -1.41
CA PHE A 46 -0.59 -4.17 -0.92
C PHE A 46 0.40 -4.61 -1.98
N HIS A 47 1.56 -5.09 -1.52
CA HIS A 47 2.52 -5.80 -2.32
C HIS A 47 2.88 -7.11 -1.63
N TRP A 48 2.69 -8.21 -2.33
CA TRP A 48 3.08 -9.55 -1.90
C TRP A 48 4.21 -10.03 -2.80
N GLY A 49 5.36 -10.34 -2.20
CA GLY A 49 6.49 -10.94 -2.91
C GLY A 49 6.49 -12.45 -2.72
N PHE A 50 6.50 -13.18 -3.82
CA PHE A 50 6.75 -14.62 -3.87
C PHE A 50 8.22 -14.87 -4.26
N SER A 51 8.63 -16.13 -4.37
CA SER A 51 10.01 -16.50 -4.68
C SER A 51 10.42 -16.16 -6.11
N ASP A 52 9.51 -16.26 -7.06
CA ASP A 52 9.73 -16.08 -8.49
C ASP A 52 9.02 -14.82 -9.06
N THR A 53 7.95 -14.36 -8.42
CA THR A 53 7.18 -13.18 -8.85
C THR A 53 6.61 -12.41 -7.65
N GLY A 54 5.71 -11.45 -7.89
CA GLY A 54 4.94 -10.80 -6.85
C GLY A 54 3.57 -10.35 -7.36
N ILE A 55 2.73 -9.88 -6.45
CA ILE A 55 1.45 -9.23 -6.76
C ILE A 55 1.45 -7.85 -6.11
N PHE A 56 1.20 -6.82 -6.92
CA PHE A 56 0.88 -5.48 -6.42
C PHE A 56 -0.58 -5.18 -6.74
N GLY A 57 -1.34 -4.73 -5.73
CA GLY A 57 -2.77 -4.50 -5.89
C GLY A 57 -3.32 -3.44 -4.97
N VAL A 58 -4.53 -2.99 -5.31
CA VAL A 58 -5.37 -2.14 -4.47
C VAL A 58 -6.63 -2.93 -4.16
N HIS A 59 -7.00 -2.97 -2.89
CA HIS A 59 -8.27 -3.51 -2.44
C HIS A 59 -9.17 -2.35 -2.02
N ALA A 60 -10.43 -2.38 -2.46
CA ALA A 60 -11.43 -1.42 -2.05
C ALA A 60 -12.79 -2.10 -1.88
N ALA A 61 -13.49 -1.78 -0.79
CA ALA A 61 -14.83 -2.28 -0.50
C ALA A 61 -15.84 -1.12 -0.57
N THR A 62 -16.72 -1.15 -1.57
CA THR A 62 -17.70 -0.10 -1.85
C THR A 62 -19.06 -0.68 -2.26
N GLY A 63 -20.10 0.16 -2.28
CA GLY A 63 -21.41 -0.18 -2.83
C GLY A 63 -21.38 -0.22 -4.36
N GLN A 64 -22.24 -1.06 -4.96
CA GLN A 64 -22.29 -1.25 -6.41
C GLN A 64 -22.51 0.05 -7.19
N SER A 65 -23.31 0.97 -6.65
CA SER A 65 -23.61 2.28 -7.24
C SER A 65 -22.38 3.19 -7.36
N ASP A 66 -21.37 3.00 -6.52
CA ASP A 66 -20.21 3.89 -6.41
C ASP A 66 -18.99 3.38 -7.18
N ILE A 67 -19.01 2.12 -7.65
CA ILE A 67 -17.91 1.51 -8.42
C ILE A 67 -17.51 2.37 -9.62
N ALA A 68 -18.49 2.89 -10.36
CA ALA A 68 -18.25 3.72 -11.55
C ALA A 68 -17.52 5.03 -11.24
N LYS A 69 -17.66 5.55 -10.00
CA LYS A 69 -16.95 6.75 -9.52
C LYS A 69 -15.62 6.39 -8.85
N LEU A 70 -15.55 5.25 -8.19
CA LEU A 70 -14.38 4.77 -7.46
C LEU A 70 -13.22 4.43 -8.38
N VAL A 71 -13.47 3.64 -9.42
CA VAL A 71 -12.42 3.10 -10.31
C VAL A 71 -11.57 4.22 -10.94
N PRO A 72 -12.16 5.29 -11.52
CA PRO A 72 -11.38 6.40 -12.07
C PRO A 72 -10.48 7.08 -11.03
N VAL A 73 -10.94 7.25 -9.79
CA VAL A 73 -10.16 7.90 -8.72
C VAL A 73 -8.96 7.03 -8.34
N ILE A 74 -9.14 5.71 -8.23
CA ILE A 74 -8.03 4.79 -7.94
C ILE A 74 -7.00 4.84 -9.06
N ILE A 75 -7.44 4.82 -10.33
CA ILE A 75 -6.55 4.84 -11.49
C ILE A 75 -5.77 6.16 -11.56
N ASP A 76 -6.43 7.29 -11.34
CA ASP A 76 -5.82 8.62 -11.32
C ASP A 76 -4.73 8.72 -10.24
N GLU A 77 -5.00 8.23 -9.02
CA GLU A 77 -3.99 8.23 -7.96
C GLU A 77 -2.81 7.28 -8.25
N LEU A 78 -3.06 6.15 -8.92
CA LEU A 78 -1.99 5.26 -9.40
C LEU A 78 -1.12 5.94 -10.47
N GLN A 79 -1.73 6.66 -11.43
CA GLN A 79 -1.00 7.41 -12.45
C GLN A 79 -0.15 8.52 -11.83
N LYS A 80 -0.74 9.34 -10.95
CA LYS A 80 -0.02 10.40 -10.24
C LYS A 80 1.16 9.86 -9.44
N ALA A 81 1.02 8.70 -8.81
CA ALA A 81 2.11 8.08 -8.07
C ALA A 81 3.24 7.56 -8.98
N GLY A 82 2.92 7.21 -10.23
CA GLY A 82 3.92 6.88 -11.26
C GLY A 82 4.66 8.10 -11.80
N GLU A 83 4.03 9.27 -11.80
CA GLU A 83 4.63 10.53 -12.26
C GLU A 83 5.44 11.22 -11.17
N SER A 84 4.91 11.30 -9.95
CA SER A 84 5.54 12.02 -8.85
C SER A 84 5.15 11.50 -7.47
N ILE A 85 6.15 11.45 -6.60
CA ILE A 85 5.99 11.15 -5.17
C ILE A 85 6.67 12.29 -4.41
N LEU A 86 5.96 12.87 -3.45
CA LEU A 86 6.52 13.93 -2.61
C LEU A 86 7.48 13.33 -1.59
N GLN A 87 8.54 14.05 -1.27
CA GLN A 87 9.55 13.62 -0.30
C GLN A 87 8.92 13.32 1.09
N GLU A 88 7.94 14.13 1.51
CA GLU A 88 7.22 13.94 2.77
C GLU A 88 6.41 12.62 2.81
N GLU A 89 5.84 12.20 1.67
CA GLU A 89 5.11 10.94 1.58
C GLU A 89 6.07 9.75 1.69
N LEU A 90 7.22 9.86 1.03
CA LEU A 90 8.28 8.86 1.09
C LEU A 90 8.85 8.73 2.50
N ASP A 91 9.13 9.84 3.18
CA ASP A 91 9.68 9.82 4.52
C ASP A 91 8.68 9.27 5.54
N ARG A 92 7.40 9.63 5.40
CA ARG A 92 6.31 9.06 6.20
C ARG A 92 6.20 7.56 6.01
N ALA A 93 6.19 7.08 4.76
CA ALA A 93 6.10 5.66 4.45
C ALA A 93 7.31 4.88 5.01
N ARG A 94 8.53 5.42 4.88
CA ARG A 94 9.73 4.82 5.48
C ARG A 94 9.65 4.77 7.00
N ALA A 95 9.18 5.82 7.64
CA ALA A 95 9.01 5.86 9.09
C ALA A 95 7.98 4.81 9.56
N GLN A 96 6.84 4.71 8.88
CA GLN A 96 5.82 3.69 9.16
C GLN A 96 6.36 2.27 8.97
N TYR A 97 7.11 2.02 7.88
CA TYR A 97 7.68 0.70 7.62
C TYR A 97 8.66 0.28 8.73
N ARG A 98 9.57 1.18 9.11
CA ARG A 98 10.54 0.92 10.19
C ARG A 98 9.85 0.68 11.53
N ALA A 99 8.86 1.50 11.88
CA ALA A 99 8.09 1.33 13.11
C ALA A 99 7.37 -0.03 13.12
N GLY A 100 6.74 -0.42 12.02
CA GLY A 100 6.07 -1.71 11.89
C GLY A 100 7.01 -2.90 12.07
N LEU A 101 8.23 -2.82 11.53
CA LEU A 101 9.24 -3.86 11.73
C LEU A 101 9.63 -4.00 13.21
N ILE A 102 9.89 -2.89 13.90
CA ILE A 102 10.24 -2.90 15.33
C ILE A 102 9.10 -3.48 16.16
N MET A 103 7.87 -3.01 15.94
CA MET A 103 6.70 -3.50 16.65
C MET A 103 6.43 -4.99 16.38
N SER A 104 6.66 -5.46 15.16
CA SER A 104 6.53 -6.89 14.84
C SER A 104 7.53 -7.75 15.61
N ALA A 105 8.72 -7.21 15.91
CA ALA A 105 9.75 -7.91 16.66
C ALA A 105 9.45 -8.02 18.17
N GLU A 106 8.40 -7.35 18.68
CA GLU A 106 8.01 -7.47 20.10
C GLU A 106 7.22 -8.75 20.38
N SER A 107 6.56 -9.33 19.36
CA SER A 107 5.76 -10.54 19.50
C SER A 107 6.59 -11.81 19.28
N PRO A 108 6.68 -12.75 20.27
CA PRO A 108 7.39 -14.01 20.08
C PRO A 108 6.88 -14.83 18.89
N ALA A 109 5.56 -14.83 18.67
CA ALA A 109 4.95 -15.52 17.54
C ALA A 109 5.34 -14.88 16.19
N SER A 110 5.35 -13.54 16.11
CA SER A 110 5.78 -12.86 14.88
C SER A 110 7.26 -13.06 14.61
N ARG A 111 8.11 -13.10 15.65
CA ARG A 111 9.53 -13.43 15.51
C ARG A 111 9.71 -14.85 14.98
N ALA A 112 8.98 -15.83 15.52
CA ALA A 112 9.04 -17.21 15.06
C ALA A 112 8.66 -17.31 13.58
N SER A 113 7.61 -16.61 13.15
CA SER A 113 7.18 -16.59 11.75
C SER A 113 8.16 -15.89 10.80
N GLN A 114 9.06 -15.03 11.28
CA GLN A 114 10.09 -14.39 10.43
C GLN A 114 11.35 -15.25 10.25
N ILE A 115 11.56 -16.23 11.15
CA ILE A 115 12.72 -17.12 11.13
C ILE A 115 12.41 -18.42 10.36
N ALA A 116 11.14 -18.84 10.38
CA ALA A 116 10.63 -19.99 9.63
C ALA A 116 10.52 -19.68 8.13
#